data_AF-A0A8T7FQQ1-F1
#
_entry.id   AF-A0A8T7FQQ1-F1
#
_cell.length_a   1.000
_cell.length_b   1.000
_cell.length_c   1.000
_cell.angle_alpha   90.00
_cell.angle_beta   90.00
_cell.angle_gamma   90.00
#
_symmetry.space_group_name_H-M   'P 1'
#
loop_
_entity.id
_entity.type
_entity.pdbx_description
1 polymer ?
#
loop_
_entity_poly.entity_id
_entity_poly.type
_entity_poly.pdbx_seq_one_letter_code
_entity_poly.pdbx_strand_id
1 'polypeptide(L)'
;MIRSAALASRAELSLEVTATSVMGVKVPRIEQKRVTRSMMGRGYCIVGTPIVVDETAEAFEREVDAIIQLAETELRLTRLGAEIQRTSRRLNALDHLLIPRLEAERDFIQMALDERERSDHFRFKLMKRVLEHRREAAR
;
A
#
# COMPACT_ATOMS: atom_id res chain seq x y z
N MET A 1 23.34 44.03 -0.90
CA MET A 1 23.19 43.72 0.53
C MET A 1 22.53 42.36 0.77
N ILE A 2 21.34 42.07 0.22
CA ILE A 2 20.65 40.76 0.39
C ILE A 2 21.52 39.57 -0.04
N ARG A 3 22.17 39.65 -1.21
CA ARG A 3 23.08 38.60 -1.70
C ARG A 3 24.21 38.30 -0.71
N SER A 4 24.76 39.34 -0.08
CA SER A 4 25.83 39.21 0.91
C SER A 4 25.33 38.56 2.22
N ALA A 5 24.14 38.96 2.68
CA ALA A 5 23.49 38.37 3.86
C ALA A 5 23.12 36.88 3.62
N ALA A 6 22.62 36.54 2.44
CA ALA A 6 22.30 35.16 2.06
C ALA A 6 23.54 34.26 2.02
N LEU A 7 24.67 34.76 1.49
CA LEU A 7 25.94 34.03 1.48
C LEU A 7 26.54 33.83 2.87
N ALA A 8 26.29 34.76 3.79
CA ALA A 8 26.72 34.66 5.18
C ALA A 8 25.84 33.69 5.99
N SER A 9 24.55 33.58 5.65
CA SER A 9 23.59 32.69 6.31
C SER A 9 23.68 31.24 5.82
N ARG A 10 24.87 30.65 5.83
CA ARG A 10 25.05 29.21 5.59
C ARG A 10 24.54 28.44 6.81
N ALA A 11 23.40 27.79 6.67
CA ALA A 11 22.90 26.83 7.65
C ALA A 11 22.82 25.44 7.06
N GLU A 12 23.35 24.48 7.79
CA GLU A 12 23.11 23.06 7.55
C GLU A 12 21.86 22.65 8.33
N LEU A 13 20.81 22.27 7.59
CA LEU A 13 19.60 21.69 8.14
C LEU A 13 19.83 20.20 8.34
N SER A 14 20.06 19.77 9.58
CA SER A 14 20.10 18.35 9.93
C SER A 14 18.68 17.83 10.11
N LEU A 15 18.21 17.04 9.15
CA LEU A 15 16.93 16.33 9.22
C LEU A 15 17.18 14.87 9.57
N GLU A 16 16.60 14.40 10.67
CA GLU A 16 16.62 12.98 11.03
C GLU A 16 15.34 12.32 10.51
N VAL A 17 15.50 11.47 9.49
CA VAL A 17 14.39 10.71 8.89
C VAL A 17 14.38 9.32 9.49
N THR A 18 13.35 9.01 10.26
CA THR A 18 13.05 7.69 10.79
C THR A 18 11.96 7.00 9.95
N ALA A 19 11.84 5.69 10.10
CA ALA A 19 10.78 4.92 9.45
C ALA A 19 9.87 4.32 10.52
N THR A 20 8.56 4.51 10.36
CA THR A 20 7.52 3.90 11.21
C THR A 20 6.69 2.95 10.36
N SER A 21 6.20 1.87 10.95
CA SER A 21 5.30 0.94 10.26
C SER A 21 3.86 1.24 10.61
N VAL A 22 3.02 1.46 9.59
CA VAL A 22 1.56 1.58 9.74
C VAL A 22 0.93 0.56 8.79
N MET A 23 0.15 -0.37 9.33
CA MET A 23 -0.50 -1.44 8.54
C MET A 23 0.47 -2.26 7.67
N GLY A 24 1.70 -2.48 8.15
CA GLY A 24 2.76 -3.19 7.41
C GLY A 24 3.47 -2.34 6.34
N VAL A 25 3.05 -1.09 6.14
CA VAL A 25 3.69 -0.14 5.22
C VAL A 25 4.71 0.71 5.98
N LYS A 26 5.97 0.71 5.50
CA LYS A 26 7.02 1.59 6.03
C LYS A 26 6.81 3.03 5.56
N VAL A 27 6.33 3.87 6.46
CA VAL A 27 6.16 5.30 6.23
C VAL A 27 7.30 6.11 6.84
N PRO A 28 7.75 7.18 6.19
CA PRO A 28 8.76 8.05 6.76
C PRO A 28 8.15 8.90 7.88
N ARG A 29 8.98 9.19 8.88
CA ARG A 29 8.71 10.12 9.97
C ARG A 29 9.92 11.01 10.14
N ILE A 30 9.71 12.32 10.04
CA ILE A 30 10.78 13.31 10.13
C ILE A 30 10.75 13.84 11.56
N GLU A 31 11.82 13.64 12.32
CA GLU A 31 11.95 14.25 13.65
C GLU A 31 12.50 15.67 13.48
N GLN A 32 11.64 16.66 13.71
CA GLN A 32 11.93 18.06 13.44
C GLN A 32 12.65 18.71 14.64
N LYS A 33 13.89 19.15 14.45
CA LYS A 33 14.46 20.26 15.23
C LYS A 33 13.95 21.56 14.60
N ARG A 34 13.35 22.46 15.39
CA ARG A 34 12.83 23.75 14.89
C ARG A 34 13.87 24.44 14.01
N VAL A 35 13.47 24.86 12.81
CA VAL A 35 14.34 25.57 11.86
C VAL A 35 14.52 27.04 12.24
N THR A 36 13.66 27.57 13.13
CA THR A 36 13.74 28.95 13.62
C THR A 36 15.05 29.19 14.38
N ARG A 37 15.90 30.08 13.86
CA ARG A 37 17.18 30.46 14.47
C ARG A 37 17.04 31.77 15.24
N SER A 38 17.88 31.95 16.26
CA SER A 38 18.02 33.25 16.92
C SER A 38 18.65 34.28 15.98
N MET A 39 18.40 35.57 16.21
CA MET A 39 18.97 36.68 15.43
C MET A 39 20.50 36.57 15.25
N MET A 40 21.23 36.15 16.30
CA MET A 40 22.68 35.94 16.25
C MET A 40 23.10 34.63 15.57
N GLY A 41 22.21 33.63 15.53
CA GLY A 41 22.45 32.33 14.89
C GLY A 41 22.31 32.34 13.36
N ARG A 42 21.89 33.47 12.76
CA ARG A 42 21.70 33.60 11.31
C ARG A 42 22.97 33.98 10.54
N GLY A 43 24.03 34.41 11.24
CA GLY A 43 25.37 34.62 10.66
C GLY A 43 25.59 35.92 9.88
N TYR A 44 24.56 36.76 9.69
CA TYR A 44 24.71 38.10 9.09
C TYR A 44 24.75 39.22 10.15
N CYS A 45 25.30 40.38 9.79
CA CYS A 45 25.44 41.52 10.71
C CYS A 45 24.10 42.23 10.95
N ILE A 46 23.70 42.37 12.22
CA ILE A 46 22.45 43.04 12.63
C ILE A 46 22.50 44.56 12.34
N VAL A 47 23.65 45.20 12.54
CA VAL A 47 23.81 46.66 12.41
C VAL A 47 23.89 47.11 10.94
N GLY A 48 24.33 46.21 10.05
CA GLY A 48 24.51 46.51 8.62
C GLY A 48 23.37 46.05 7.71
N THR A 49 22.34 45.39 8.26
CA THR A 49 21.26 44.78 7.49
C THR A 49 19.93 45.48 7.78
N PRO A 50 19.12 45.85 6.76
CA PRO A 50 17.79 46.39 6.98
C PRO A 50 16.88 45.41 7.73
N ILE A 51 16.00 45.92 8.59
CA ILE A 51 15.05 45.11 9.37
C ILE A 51 14.16 44.19 8.51
N VAL A 52 13.84 44.64 7.30
CA VAL A 52 13.05 43.87 6.33
C VAL A 52 13.69 42.53 6.00
N VAL A 53 15.02 42.44 5.97
CA VAL A 53 15.73 41.17 5.70
C VAL A 53 15.57 40.19 6.86
N ASP A 54 15.53 40.70 8.09
CA ASP A 54 15.35 39.86 9.28
C ASP A 54 13.93 39.31 9.38
N GLU A 55 12.93 40.14 9.12
CA GLU A 55 11.52 39.71 9.02
C GLU A 55 11.33 38.67 7.91
N THR A 56 11.97 38.88 6.75
CA THR A 56 11.90 37.94 5.63
C THR A 56 12.58 36.61 5.99
N ALA A 57 13.71 36.64 6.71
CA ALA A 57 14.40 35.44 7.16
C ALA A 57 13.56 34.65 8.18
N GLU A 58 12.90 35.34 9.12
CA GLU A 58 12.02 34.69 10.09
C GLU A 58 10.79 34.07 9.42
N ALA A 59 10.13 34.80 8.50
CA ALA A 59 9.01 34.27 7.73
C ALA A 59 9.42 33.03 6.92
N PHE A 60 10.59 33.08 6.27
CA PHE A 60 11.11 31.96 5.49
C PHE A 60 11.38 30.72 6.36
N GLU A 61 11.97 30.88 7.55
CA GLU A 61 12.21 29.76 8.48
C GLU A 61 10.90 29.08 8.91
N ARG A 62 9.84 29.86 9.14
CA ARG A 62 8.50 29.33 9.48
C ARG A 62 7.87 28.58 8.31
N GLU A 63 7.99 29.11 7.09
CA GLU A 63 7.48 28.45 5.88
C GLU A 63 8.23 27.14 5.59
N VAL A 64 9.56 27.11 5.78
CA VAL A 64 10.35 25.89 5.64
C VAL A 64 9.89 24.83 6.65
N ASP A 65 9.62 25.22 7.90
CA ASP A 65 9.07 24.31 8.91
C ASP A 65 7.70 23.73 8.47
N ALA A 66 6.83 24.54 7.87
CA ALA A 66 5.52 24.10 7.37
C ALA A 66 5.66 23.16 6.15
N ILE A 67 6.58 23.45 5.23
CA ILE A 67 6.85 22.61 4.05
C ILE A 67 7.35 21.22 4.48
N ILE A 68 8.22 21.14 5.49
CA ILE A 68 8.71 19.85 6.00
C ILE A 68 7.56 19.01 6.57
N GLN A 69 6.65 19.63 7.34
CA GLN A 69 5.47 18.93 7.88
C GLN A 69 4.50 18.47 6.79
N LEU A 70 4.29 19.32 5.77
CA LEU A 70 3.46 18.98 4.62
C LEU A 70 4.07 17.79 3.85
N ALA A 71 5.37 17.86 3.55
CA ALA A 71 6.08 16.80 2.84
C ALA A 71 6.03 15.46 3.60
N GLU A 72 6.14 15.48 4.93
CA GLU A 72 5.98 14.28 5.75
C GLU A 72 4.60 13.63 5.55
N THR A 73 3.55 14.46 5.57
CA THR A 73 2.16 14.00 5.46
C THR A 73 1.83 13.53 4.05
N GLU A 74 2.28 14.27 3.03
CA GLU A 74 2.08 13.94 1.63
C GLU A 74 2.78 12.62 1.27
N LEU A 75 4.01 12.42 1.74
CA LEU A 75 4.76 11.20 1.47
C LEU A 75 4.15 9.99 2.19
N ARG A 76 3.61 10.19 3.40
CA ARG A 76 2.79 9.18 4.11
C ARG A 76 1.55 8.80 3.31
N LEU A 77 0.75 9.77 2.88
CA LEU A 77 -0.49 9.55 2.14
C LEU A 77 -0.23 8.86 0.81
N THR A 78 0.81 9.27 0.08
CA THR A 78 1.16 8.67 -1.21
C THR A 78 1.55 7.21 -1.06
N ARG A 79 2.37 6.87 -0.04
CA ARG A 79 2.76 5.48 0.23
C ARG A 79 1.59 4.61 0.67
N LEU A 80 0.74 5.10 1.57
CA LEU A 80 -0.45 4.36 1.99
C LEU A 80 -1.42 4.17 0.83
N GLY A 81 -1.69 5.23 0.06
CA GLY A 81 -2.59 5.19 -1.08
C GLY A 81 -2.17 4.16 -2.12
N ALA A 82 -0.87 4.07 -2.41
CA ALA A 82 -0.34 3.06 -3.34
C ALA A 82 -0.58 1.63 -2.83
N GLU A 83 -0.41 1.37 -1.53
CA GLU A 83 -0.62 0.03 -0.98
C GLU A 83 -2.11 -0.33 -0.87
N ILE A 84 -2.96 0.64 -0.53
CA ILE A 84 -4.42 0.48 -0.54
C ILE A 84 -4.90 0.13 -1.97
N GLN A 85 -4.40 0.84 -2.99
CA GLN A 85 -4.74 0.53 -4.38
C GLN A 85 -4.30 -0.87 -4.80
N ARG A 86 -3.09 -1.31 -4.40
CA ARG A 86 -2.64 -2.68 -4.66
C ARG A 86 -3.55 -3.71 -4.00
N THR A 87 -3.93 -3.47 -2.75
CA THR A 87 -4.80 -4.37 -1.99
C THR A 87 -6.20 -4.42 -2.60
N SER A 88 -6.77 -3.27 -2.96
CA SER A 88 -8.07 -3.18 -3.62
C SER A 88 -8.08 -3.90 -4.97
N ARG A 89 -7.03 -3.76 -5.80
CA ARG A 89 -6.92 -4.53 -7.04
C ARG A 89 -6.87 -6.03 -6.81
N ARG A 90 -6.18 -6.48 -5.76
CA ARG A 90 -6.14 -7.91 -5.39
C ARG A 90 -7.51 -8.41 -4.95
N LEU A 91 -8.23 -7.64 -4.12
CA LEU A 91 -9.60 -7.98 -3.72
C LEU A 91 -10.52 -8.10 -4.94
N ASN A 92 -10.48 -7.13 -5.85
CA ASN A 92 -11.30 -7.18 -7.06
C ASN A 92 -11.02 -8.41 -7.93
N ALA A 93 -9.74 -8.82 -8.04
CA ALA A 93 -9.36 -10.02 -8.77
C ALA A 93 -9.84 -11.30 -8.08
N LEU A 94 -9.84 -11.33 -6.74
CA LEU A 94 -10.40 -12.45 -5.99
C LEU A 94 -11.92 -12.57 -6.23
N ASP A 95 -12.64 -11.45 -6.07
CA ASP A 95 -14.10 -11.41 -6.13
C ASP A 95 -14.65 -11.72 -7.52
N HIS A 96 -14.03 -11.18 -8.57
CA HIS A 96 -14.59 -11.23 -9.92
C HIS A 96 -13.94 -12.26 -10.84
N LEU A 97 -12.79 -12.83 -10.47
CA LEU A 97 -12.10 -13.83 -11.29
C LEU A 97 -11.88 -15.13 -10.53
N LEU A 98 -11.23 -15.09 -9.37
CA LEU A 98 -10.81 -16.32 -8.69
C LEU A 98 -12.00 -17.08 -8.10
N ILE A 99 -12.86 -16.40 -7.33
CA ILE A 99 -14.02 -17.04 -6.69
C ILE A 99 -14.97 -17.65 -7.75
N PRO A 100 -15.41 -16.92 -8.79
CA PRO A 100 -16.30 -17.49 -9.79
C PRO A 100 -15.67 -18.66 -10.55
N ARG A 101 -14.36 -18.62 -10.81
CA ARG A 101 -13.64 -19.71 -11.46
C ARG A 101 -13.61 -20.96 -10.59
N LEU A 102 -13.31 -20.82 -9.30
CA LEU A 102 -13.27 -21.95 -8.37
C LEU A 102 -14.66 -22.57 -8.17
N GLU A 103 -15.71 -21.76 -8.17
CA GLU A 103 -17.09 -22.23 -8.13
C GLU A 103 -17.46 -23.02 -9.39
N ALA A 104 -17.10 -22.53 -10.58
CA ALA A 104 -17.32 -23.25 -11.83
C ALA A 104 -16.51 -24.56 -11.89
N GLU A 105 -15.26 -24.57 -11.43
CA GLU A 105 -14.44 -25.77 -11.34
C GLU A 105 -15.05 -26.80 -10.37
N ARG A 106 -15.57 -26.37 -9.22
CA ARG A 106 -16.32 -27.23 -8.29
C ARG A 106 -17.53 -27.86 -8.97
N ASP A 107 -18.35 -27.06 -9.65
CA ASP A 107 -19.58 -27.55 -10.28
C ASP A 107 -19.28 -28.56 -11.40
N PHE A 108 -18.20 -28.31 -12.16
CA PHE A 108 -17.73 -29.25 -13.17
C PHE A 108 -17.26 -30.58 -12.56
N ILE A 109 -16.49 -30.55 -11.47
CA ILE A 109 -16.04 -31.76 -10.78
C ILE A 109 -17.24 -32.53 -10.24
N GLN A 110 -18.21 -31.85 -9.63
CA GLN A 110 -19.42 -32.50 -9.11
C GLN A 110 -20.20 -33.19 -10.23
N MET A 111 -20.43 -32.50 -11.35
CA MET A 111 -21.12 -33.07 -12.51
C MET A 111 -20.40 -34.31 -13.07
N ALA A 112 -19.06 -34.27 -13.15
CA ALA A 112 -18.28 -35.40 -13.63
C ALA A 112 -18.32 -36.61 -12.68
N LEU A 113 -18.34 -36.38 -11.36
CA LEU A 113 -18.51 -37.43 -10.36
C LEU A 113 -19.91 -38.04 -10.42
N ASP A 114 -20.95 -37.21 -10.48
CA ASP A 114 -22.35 -37.67 -10.56
C ASP A 114 -22.59 -38.52 -11.82
N GLU A 115 -22.05 -38.10 -12.98
CA GLU A 115 -22.19 -38.86 -14.22
C GLU A 115 -21.42 -40.21 -14.15
N ARG A 116 -20.26 -40.22 -13.49
CA ARG A 116 -19.50 -41.45 -13.26
C ARG A 116 -20.28 -42.42 -12.36
N GLU A 117 -20.88 -41.94 -11.28
CA GLU A 117 -21.73 -42.74 -10.40
C GLU A 117 -22.96 -43.29 -11.14
N ARG A 118 -23.61 -42.48 -11.98
CA ARG A 118 -24.74 -42.94 -12.82
C ARG A 118 -24.34 -44.04 -13.79
N SER A 119 -23.21 -43.89 -14.47
CA SER A 119 -22.66 -44.89 -15.39
C SER A 119 -22.37 -46.22 -14.66
N ASP A 120 -21.74 -46.14 -13.48
CA ASP A 120 -21.39 -47.33 -12.71
C ASP A 120 -22.63 -48.03 -12.13
N HIS A 121 -23.64 -47.27 -11.68
CA HIS A 121 -24.94 -47.82 -11.27
C HIS A 121 -25.66 -48.57 -12.41
N PHE A 122 -25.64 -48.01 -13.62
CA PHE A 122 -26.21 -48.68 -14.79
C PHE A 122 -25.47 -49.99 -15.11
N ARG A 123 -24.14 -49.98 -15.06
CA ARG A 123 -23.31 -51.18 -15.25
C ARG A 123 -23.64 -52.26 -14.23
N PHE A 124 -23.75 -51.92 -12.94
CA PHE A 124 -24.13 -52.89 -11.91
C PHE A 124 -25.54 -53.47 -12.15
N LYS A 125 -26.51 -52.64 -12.54
CA LYS A 125 -27.87 -53.11 -12.89
C LYS A 125 -27.88 -54.05 -14.09
N LEU A 126 -27.08 -53.76 -15.13
CA LEU A 126 -26.99 -54.63 -16.30
C LEU A 126 -26.36 -55.97 -15.94
N MET A 127 -25.26 -55.95 -15.18
CA MET A 127 -24.57 -57.17 -14.76
C MET A 127 -25.48 -58.05 -13.90
N LYS A 128 -26.25 -57.46 -12.99
CA LYS A 128 -27.26 -58.18 -12.20
C LYS A 128 -28.33 -58.86 -13.07
N ARG A 129 -28.89 -58.16 -14.07
CA ARG A 129 -29.87 -58.73 -15.01
C ARG A 129 -29.31 -59.90 -15.80
N VAL A 130 -28.06 -59.80 -16.28
CA VAL A 130 -27.40 -60.90 -17.01
C VAL A 130 -27.21 -62.12 -16.11
N LEU A 131 -26.82 -61.92 -14.85
CA LEU A 131 -26.68 -62.99 -13.86
C LEU A 131 -28.02 -63.67 -13.53
N GLU A 132 -29.11 -62.91 -13.42
CA GLU A 132 -30.46 -63.42 -13.18
C GLU A 132 -30.96 -64.27 -14.35
N HIS A 133 -30.87 -63.76 -15.59
CA HIS A 133 -31.27 -64.53 -16.77
C HIS A 133 -30.44 -65.82 -16.96
N ARG A 134 -29.14 -65.79 -16.66
CA ARG A 134 -28.31 -67.01 -16.68
C ARG A 134 -28.74 -68.03 -15.62
N ARG A 135 -29.21 -67.58 -14.45
CA ARG A 135 -29.73 -68.47 -13.40
C ARG A 135 -31.08 -69.07 -13.77
N GLU A 136 -31.95 -68.31 -14.44
CA GLU A 136 -33.24 -68.80 -14.94
C GLU A 136 -33.07 -69.82 -16.06
N ALA A 137 -32.14 -69.58 -17.00
CA ALA A 137 -31.86 -70.52 -18.09
C ALA A 137 -31.13 -71.80 -17.65
N ALA A 138 -30.56 -71.81 -16.44
CA ALA A 138 -29.88 -72.97 -15.86
C ALA A 138 -30.78 -73.79 -14.91
N ARG A 139 -32.03 -73.37 -14.70
CA ARG A 139 -33.08 -74.11 -13.99
C ARG A 139 -34.00 -74.81 -14.98
#